data_AF-A0AAN4YY49-F1
#
_entry.id   AF-A0AAN4YY49-F1
#
_cell.length_a   1.000
_cell.length_b   1.000
_cell.length_c   1.000
_cell.angle_alpha   90.00
_cell.angle_beta   90.00
_cell.angle_gamma   90.00
#
_symmetry.space_group_name_H-M   'P 1'
#
loop_
_entity.id
_entity.type
_entity.pdbx_description
1 polymer ?
#
loop_
_entity_poly.entity_id
_entity_poly.type
_entity_poly.pdbx_seq_one_letter_code
_entity_poly.pdbx_strand_id
1 'polypeptide(L)' 'MSPIRVGLIGLPSASGENYEGTSWSVNAHLPFLTKSPNFEIVALLNSSVESAQTAIQKYGLPNETKAYGDPQGQSLIHV' A
#
# COMPACT_ATOMS: atom_id res chain seq x y z
N MET A 1 -10.99 -19.50 -8.06
CA MET A 1 -9.54 -19.21 -8.12
C MET A 1 -9.18 -18.35 -6.92
N SER A 2 -7.97 -18.47 -6.40
CA SER A 2 -7.45 -17.59 -5.34
C SER A 2 -7.09 -16.21 -5.91
N PRO A 3 -7.29 -15.10 -5.15
CA PRO A 3 -6.91 -13.76 -5.59
C PRO A 3 -5.41 -13.63 -5.88
N ILE A 4 -5.06 -12.77 -6.83
CA ILE A 4 -3.69 -12.34 -7.08
C ILE A 4 -3.28 -11.38 -5.97
N ARG A 5 -2.21 -11.75 -5.25
CA ARG A 5 -1.66 -10.96 -4.15
C ARG A 5 -0.79 -9.83 -4.69
N VAL A 6 -1.14 -8.60 -4.36
CA VAL A 6 -0.51 -7.38 -4.88
C VAL A 6 0.31 -6.69 -3.80
N GLY A 7 1.57 -6.40 -4.13
CA GLY A 7 2.38 -5.39 -3.44
C GLY A 7 2.24 -4.06 -4.16
N LEU A 8 1.70 -3.05 -3.48
CA LEU A 8 1.57 -1.69 -4.01
C LEU A 8 2.74 -0.84 -3.53
N ILE A 9 3.31 -0.02 -4.41
CA ILE A 9 4.37 0.92 -4.08
C ILE A 9 3.85 2.35 -4.30
N GLY A 10 3.99 3.20 -3.30
CA GLY A 10 3.64 4.63 -3.40
C GLY A 10 2.13 4.88 -3.32
N LEU A 11 1.57 4.74 -2.12
CA LEU A 11 0.19 5.16 -1.81
C LEU A 11 0.24 6.34 -0.81
N PRO A 12 -0.30 7.52 -1.14
CA PRO A 12 -0.09 8.73 -0.33
C PRO A 12 -0.67 8.63 1.08
N SER A 13 0.20 8.74 2.09
CA SER A 13 -0.12 8.62 3.52
C SER A 13 -0.82 9.86 4.08
N ALA A 14 -0.29 11.05 3.84
CA ALA A 14 -0.84 12.34 4.25
C ALA A 14 -1.41 13.13 3.06
N SER A 15 -2.17 14.18 3.33
CA SER A 15 -2.48 15.23 2.34
C SER A 15 -1.26 16.12 2.01
N GLY A 16 -0.15 15.99 2.76
CA GLY A 16 0.99 16.92 2.73
C GLY A 16 2.25 16.47 1.98
N GLU A 17 2.28 15.28 1.39
CA GLU A 17 3.23 15.05 0.29
C GLU A 17 2.61 15.77 -0.91
N ASN A 18 3.30 16.71 -1.56
CA ASN A 18 2.82 17.65 -2.60
C ASN A 18 2.15 17.00 -3.84
N TYR A 19 1.14 16.17 -3.66
CA TYR A 19 0.42 15.35 -4.62
C TYR A 19 -1.08 15.65 -4.58
N GLU A 20 -1.48 16.84 -4.08
CA GLU A 20 -2.85 17.31 -4.14
C GLU A 20 -3.26 17.49 -5.62
N GLY A 21 -3.84 16.43 -6.19
CA GLY A 21 -4.42 16.41 -7.53
C GLY A 21 -3.93 15.29 -8.46
N THR A 22 -2.75 14.71 -8.24
CA THR A 22 -2.08 13.81 -9.23
C THR A 22 -1.54 12.50 -8.65
N SER A 23 -2.21 11.93 -7.64
CA SER A 23 -1.86 10.57 -7.21
C SER A 23 -2.44 9.52 -8.16
N TRP A 24 -1.59 8.98 -9.04
CA TRP A 24 -1.97 7.91 -9.97
C TRP A 24 -2.41 6.63 -9.26
N SER A 25 -1.75 6.27 -8.14
CA SER A 25 -2.14 5.09 -7.35
C SER A 25 -3.54 5.23 -6.76
N VAL A 26 -3.93 6.41 -6.28
CA VAL A 26 -5.29 6.67 -5.77
C VAL A 26 -6.33 6.72 -6.89
N ASN A 27 -6.02 7.36 -8.01
CA ASN A 27 -7.00 7.63 -9.07
C ASN A 27 -7.20 6.44 -10.03
N ALA A 28 -6.18 5.62 -10.27
CA ALA A 28 -6.23 4.53 -11.25
C ALA A 28 -6.19 3.15 -10.60
N HIS A 29 -5.13 2.84 -9.87
CA HIS A 29 -4.88 1.47 -9.39
C HIS A 29 -5.78 1.08 -8.23
N LEU A 30 -5.87 1.92 -7.20
CA LEU A 30 -6.58 1.60 -5.97
C LEU A 30 -8.07 1.25 -6.22
N PRO A 31 -8.86 2.00 -7.02
CA PRO A 31 -10.27 1.67 -7.25
C PRO A 31 -10.45 0.36 -8.00
N PHE A 32 -9.56 0.04 -8.94
CA PHE A 32 -9.63 -1.21 -9.70
C PHE A 32 -9.25 -2.42 -8.84
N LEU A 33 -8.13 -2.31 -8.11
CA LEU A 33 -7.62 -3.39 -7.27
C LEU A 33 -8.56 -3.72 -6.11
N THR A 34 -9.24 -2.72 -5.54
CA THR A 34 -10.16 -2.92 -4.40
C THR A 34 -11.55 -3.41 -4.79
N LYS A 35 -12.04 -3.10 -6.00
CA LYS A 35 -13.37 -3.53 -6.46
C LYS A 35 -13.38 -4.89 -7.15
N SER A 36 -12.22 -5.37 -7.60
CA SER A 36 -12.10 -6.63 -8.31
C SER A 36 -11.89 -7.79 -7.33
N PRO A 37 -12.69 -8.87 -7.40
CA PRO A 37 -12.49 -10.06 -6.56
C PRO A 37 -11.22 -10.86 -6.93
N ASN A 38 -10.55 -10.48 -8.03
CA ASN A 38 -9.37 -11.17 -8.53
C ASN A 38 -8.07 -10.69 -7.87
N PHE A 39 -8.10 -9.61 -7.07
CA PHE A 39 -6.92 -9.01 -6.46
C PHE A 39 -7.09 -8.78 -4.97
N GLU A 40 -5.98 -8.84 -4.26
CA GLU A 40 -5.89 -8.47 -2.84
C GLU A 40 -4.59 -7.72 -2.61
N ILE A 41 -4.66 -6.50 -2.07
CA ILE A 41 -3.46 -5.76 -1.68
C ILE A 41 -3.00 -6.33 -0.34
N VAL A 42 -1.82 -6.95 -0.33
CA VAL A 42 -1.28 -7.64 0.86
C VAL A 42 0.02 -7.02 1.38
N ALA A 43 0.59 -6.10 0.61
CA ALA A 43 1.78 -5.35 0.98
C ALA A 43 1.68 -3.93 0.45
N LEU A 44 2.13 -2.96 1.25
CA LEU A 44 2.27 -1.57 0.84
C LEU A 44 3.66 -1.08 1.21
N LEU A 45 4.36 -0.52 0.23
CA LEU A 45 5.64 0.15 0.41
C LEU A 45 5.51 1.65 0.20
N ASN A 46 6.02 2.42 1.15
CA ASN A 46 6.22 3.87 1.05
C ASN A 46 7.66 4.23 1.46
N SER A 47 7.95 5.52 1.62
CA SER A 47 9.25 6.04 2.09
C SER A 47 9.58 5.66 3.54
N SER A 48 8.57 5.23 4.32
CA SER A 48 8.76 4.72 5.69
C SER A 48 7.66 3.72 6.06
N VAL A 49 7.89 2.91 7.10
CA VAL A 49 6.87 1.97 7.60
C VAL A 49 5.66 2.74 8.15
N GLU A 50 5.90 3.84 8.87
CA GLU A 50 4.85 4.68 9.46
C GLU A 50 3.98 5.32 8.38
N SER A 51 4.58 5.79 7.28
CA SER A 51 3.83 6.34 6.16
C SER A 51 3.01 5.26 5.45
N ALA A 52 3.53 4.05 5.27
CA ALA A 52 2.76 2.92 4.75
C ALA A 52 1.59 2.54 5.68
N GLN A 53 1.80 2.47 6.99
CA GLN A 53 0.74 2.20 7.96
C GLN A 53 -0.36 3.27 7.93
N THR A 54 0.03 4.54 7.85
CA THR A 54 -0.92 5.67 7.75
C THR A 54 -1.77 5.54 6.48
N ALA A 55 -1.17 5.19 5.35
CA ALA A 55 -1.90 4.95 4.10
C ALA A 55 -2.84 3.74 4.19
N ILE A 56 -2.40 2.61 4.75
CA ILE A 56 -3.24 1.42 4.97
C ILE A 56 -4.52 1.79 5.73
N GLN A 57 -4.38 2.55 6.83
CA GLN A 57 -5.51 3.01 7.64
C GLN A 57 -6.41 3.97 6.86
N LYS A 58 -5.81 4.97 6.19
CA LYS A 58 -6.53 6.02 5.45
C LYS A 58 -7.43 5.44 4.35
N TYR A 59 -6.94 4.45 3.60
CA TYR A 59 -7.69 3.87 2.47
C TYR A 59 -8.43 2.59 2.83
N GLY A 60 -8.45 2.19 4.11
CA GLY A 60 -9.19 1.01 4.58
C GLY A 60 -8.72 -0.30 3.94
N LEU A 61 -7.40 -0.44 3.74
CA LEU A 61 -6.83 -1.71 3.27
C LEU A 61 -6.96 -2.80 4.35
N PRO A 62 -6.94 -4.10 4.00
CA PRO A 62 -7.00 -5.19 4.97
C PRO A 62 -5.94 -5.04 6.08
N ASN A 63 -6.28 -5.39 7.32
CA ASN A 63 -5.37 -5.26 8.46
C ASN A 63 -4.12 -6.14 8.33
N GLU A 64 -4.20 -7.19 7.52
CA GLU A 64 -3.13 -8.12 7.20
C GLU A 64 -2.15 -7.53 6.16
N THR A 65 -2.45 -6.35 5.59
CA THR A 65 -1.56 -5.65 4.65
C THR A 65 -0.26 -5.29 5.37
N LYS A 66 0.85 -5.84 4.90
CA LYS A 66 2.17 -5.57 5.48
C LYS A 66 2.70 -4.21 5.02
N ALA A 67 3.10 -3.38 5.97
CA ALA A 67 3.74 -2.09 5.71
C ALA A 67 5.25 -2.25 5.55
N TYR A 68 5.82 -1.61 4.53
CA TYR A 68 7.25 -1.59 4.23
C TYR A 68 7.75 -0.15 4.03
N GLY A 69 8.96 0.12 4.51
CA GLY A 69 9.70 1.36 4.25
C GLY A 69 10.94 1.18 3.36
N ASP A 70 11.23 -0.06 2.95
CA ASP A 70 12.38 -0.41 2.13
C ASP A 70 12.02 -1.56 1.17
N PRO A 71 12.44 -1.49 -0.12
CA PRO A 71 12.06 -2.48 -1.14
C PRO A 71 12.74 -3.83 -1.00
N GLN A 72 13.85 -3.94 -0.28
CA GLN A 72 14.47 -5.22 0.06
C GLN A 72 13.66 -5.95 1.14
N GLY A 73 12.73 -5.25 1.80
CA GLY A 73 11.77 -5.83 2.72
C GLY A 73 12.44 -6.55 3.87
N GLN A 74 13.57 -6.00 4.36
CA GLN A 74 14.38 -6.65 5.40
C GLN A 74 13.50 -6.93 6.62
N SER A 75 13.05 -8.18 6.71
CA SER A 75 12.61 -8.78 7.96
C SER A 75 13.85 -8.81 8.83
N LEU A 76 13.86 -8.03 9.92
CA LEU A 76 14.86 -8.14 10.96
C LEU A 76 14.82 -9.55 11.55
N ILE A 77 15.46 -10.51 10.89
CA ILE A 77 15.85 -11.79 11.47
C ILE A 77 17.06 -11.53 12.34
N HIS A 78 16.83 -10.97 13.53
CA HIS A 78 17.78 -11.16 14.63
C HIS A 78 17.47 -12.53 15.23
N VAL A 79 18.18 -13.54 14.73
CA VAL A 79 18.43 -14.80 15.47
C VAL A 79 19.61 -14.54 16.40
#